data_AF-A0A8J3HNF1-F1
#
_entry.id   AF-A0A8J3HNF1-F1
#
_cell.length_a   1.000
_cell.length_b   1.000
_cell.length_c   1.000
_cell.angle_alpha   90.00
_cell.angle_beta   90.00
_cell.angle_gamma   90.00
#
_symmetry.space_group_name_H-M   'P 1'
#
loop_
_entity.id
_entity.type
_entity.pdbx_description
1 polymer ?
#
loop_
_entity_poly.entity_id
_entity_poly.type
_entity_poly.pdbx_seq_one_letter_code
_entity_poly.pdbx_strand_id
1 'polypeptide(L)'
;MKHADALPRGKTFADLAAFLRTTDGYPTHEVRECVCACAAREFAVAVQSDEQAVRRTCLACGEDAFIADSGEHWDAGAEPEYFGCPCGGERFTAAVGFSLHDDGDVRWLTLGLRCLDCDSMGVYEDWKIDYGPSGHLLDQV
;
A
#
# COMPACT_ATOMS: atom_id res chain seq x y z
N MET A 1 21.42 3.81 21.69
CA MET A 1 20.07 3.28 21.39
C MET A 1 19.20 4.50 21.13
N LYS A 2 19.09 4.93 19.87
CA LYS A 2 18.28 6.11 19.51
C LYS A 2 16.81 5.68 19.62
N HIS A 3 15.99 6.44 20.32
CA HIS A 3 14.55 6.21 20.40
C HIS A 3 14.01 6.15 18.96
N ALA A 4 13.56 4.97 18.53
CA ALA A 4 12.71 4.87 17.36
C ALA A 4 11.40 5.53 17.79
N ASP A 5 11.10 6.70 17.22
CA ASP A 5 9.82 7.36 17.46
C ASP A 5 8.71 6.35 17.19
N ALA A 6 7.75 6.27 18.11
CA ALA A 6 6.65 5.32 17.98
C ALA A 6 5.86 5.66 16.71
N LEU A 7 5.68 4.67 15.83
CA LEU A 7 4.86 4.82 14.63
C LEU A 7 3.46 5.37 14.99
N PRO A 8 2.88 6.26 14.18
CA PRO A 8 1.49 6.69 14.33
C PRO A 8 0.56 5.48 14.45
N ARG A 9 -0.51 5.60 15.25
CA ARG A 9 -1.47 4.51 15.45
C ARG A 9 -2.87 4.92 15.05
N GLY A 10 -3.61 3.95 14.51
CA GLY A 10 -5.00 4.10 14.06
C GLY A 10 -5.67 2.74 13.98
N LYS A 11 -7.01 2.70 13.93
CA LYS A 11 -7.77 1.44 13.99
C LYS A 11 -8.66 1.22 12.77
N THR A 12 -8.84 2.24 11.96
CA THR A 12 -9.80 2.26 10.86
C THR A 12 -9.14 2.70 9.56
N PHE A 13 -9.83 2.45 8.44
CA PHE A 13 -9.46 3.03 7.16
C PHE A 13 -9.42 4.56 7.21
N ALA A 14 -10.33 5.20 7.94
CA ALA A 14 -10.35 6.66 8.06
C ALA A 14 -9.05 7.19 8.71
N ASP A 15 -8.52 6.48 9.71
CA ASP A 15 -7.24 6.84 10.34
C ASP A 15 -6.07 6.68 9.37
N LEU A 16 -6.04 5.56 8.62
CA LEU A 16 -4.99 5.30 7.64
C LEU A 16 -5.04 6.29 6.47
N ALA A 17 -6.23 6.62 5.99
CA ALA A 17 -6.44 7.62 4.96
C ALA A 17 -6.09 9.04 5.43
N ALA A 18 -6.36 9.37 6.69
CA ALA A 18 -5.92 10.64 7.28
C ALA A 18 -4.38 10.69 7.37
N PHE A 19 -3.76 9.62 7.84
CA PHE A 19 -2.30 9.49 7.90
C PHE A 19 -1.66 9.70 6.52
N LEU A 20 -2.14 9.00 5.48
CA LEU A 20 -1.62 9.11 4.11
C LEU A 20 -1.76 10.53 3.51
N ARG A 21 -2.79 11.30 3.91
CA ARG A 21 -2.93 12.69 3.48
C ARG A 21 -1.98 13.65 4.18
N THR A 22 -1.39 13.25 5.29
CA THR A 22 -0.52 14.10 6.13
C THR A 22 0.94 13.66 6.14
N THR A 23 1.27 12.51 5.55
CA THR A 23 2.66 12.06 5.43
C THR A 23 3.44 13.01 4.54
N ASP A 24 4.73 13.16 4.84
CA ASP A 24 5.64 13.91 3.98
C ASP A 24 5.79 13.20 2.62
N GLY A 25 6.00 13.97 1.55
CA GLY A 25 6.13 13.44 0.19
C GLY A 25 5.26 14.20 -0.81
N TYR A 26 4.67 13.48 -1.76
CA TYR A 26 3.75 14.05 -2.74
C TYR A 26 2.37 14.30 -2.13
N PRO A 27 1.66 15.38 -2.52
CA PRO A 27 0.29 15.60 -2.09
C PRO A 27 -0.62 14.43 -2.48
N THR A 28 -1.34 13.89 -1.50
CA THR A 28 -2.33 12.83 -1.71
C THR A 28 -3.70 13.45 -1.95
N HIS A 29 -4.22 13.28 -3.16
CA HIS A 29 -5.52 13.82 -3.58
C HIS A 29 -6.63 12.80 -3.33
N GLU A 30 -6.38 11.53 -3.67
CA GLU A 30 -7.32 10.42 -3.52
C GLU A 30 -6.71 9.34 -2.62
N VAL A 31 -7.55 8.66 -1.84
CA VAL A 31 -7.14 7.47 -1.08
C VAL A 31 -8.13 6.35 -1.39
N ARG A 32 -7.63 5.15 -1.65
CA ARG A 32 -8.44 3.95 -1.89
C ARG A 32 -8.10 2.87 -0.86
N GLU A 33 -9.13 2.26 -0.28
CA GLU A 33 -8.98 1.11 0.60
C GLU A 33 -8.75 -0.15 -0.25
N CYS A 34 -7.77 -0.98 0.12
CA CYS A 34 -7.63 -2.30 -0.48
C CYS A 34 -8.74 -3.22 0.04
N VAL A 35 -9.57 -3.72 -0.87
CA VAL A 35 -10.65 -4.66 -0.55
C VAL A 35 -10.55 -5.85 -1.50
N CYS A 36 -10.52 -7.06 -0.95
CA CYS A 36 -10.52 -8.27 -1.77
C CYS A 36 -11.89 -8.46 -2.45
N ALA A 37 -11.94 -9.18 -3.57
CA ALA A 37 -13.19 -9.59 -4.21
C ALA A 37 -14.11 -10.40 -3.27
N CYS A 38 -13.56 -11.09 -2.27
CA CYS A 38 -14.32 -11.77 -1.21
C CYS A 38 -14.81 -10.82 -0.08
N ALA A 39 -14.63 -9.51 -0.24
CA ALA A 39 -14.92 -8.42 0.70
C ALA A 39 -14.02 -8.34 1.96
N ALA A 40 -13.04 -9.23 2.11
CA ALA A 40 -12.07 -9.15 3.20
C ALA A 40 -11.06 -8.00 2.99
N ARG A 41 -10.45 -7.55 4.09
CA ARG A 41 -9.52 -6.40 4.15
C ARG A 41 -8.19 -6.73 4.83
N GLU A 42 -7.96 -7.99 5.18
CA GLU A 42 -6.75 -8.43 5.87
C GLU A 42 -5.83 -9.11 4.85
N PHE A 43 -4.59 -8.63 4.80
CA PHE A 43 -3.61 -9.03 3.80
C PHE A 43 -2.26 -9.36 4.43
N ALA A 44 -1.58 -10.34 3.87
CA ALA A 44 -0.12 -10.36 3.83
C ALA A 44 0.31 -9.55 2.60
N VAL A 45 1.36 -8.74 2.71
CA VAL A 45 1.81 -7.87 1.62
C VAL A 45 3.28 -8.15 1.35
N ALA A 46 3.61 -8.33 0.08
CA ALA A 46 4.94 -8.66 -0.38
C ALA A 46 5.42 -7.69 -1.46
N VAL A 47 6.73 -7.51 -1.55
CA VAL A 47 7.39 -6.61 -2.48
C VAL A 47 8.56 -7.31 -3.18
N GLN A 48 8.79 -6.93 -4.43
CA GLN A 48 10.04 -7.16 -5.14
C GLN A 48 10.74 -5.81 -5.29
N SER A 49 11.63 -5.52 -4.34
CA SER A 49 12.22 -4.17 -4.17
C SER A 49 12.95 -3.67 -5.41
N ASP A 50 13.60 -4.57 -6.15
CA ASP A 50 14.31 -4.23 -7.40
C ASP A 50 13.36 -3.75 -8.49
N GLU A 51 12.13 -4.29 -8.52
CA GLU A 51 11.09 -3.95 -9.51
C GLU A 51 10.07 -2.93 -8.96
N GLN A 52 10.14 -2.57 -7.67
CA GLN A 52 9.14 -1.77 -6.96
C GLN A 52 7.71 -2.30 -7.15
N ALA A 53 7.57 -3.62 -7.26
CA ALA A 53 6.30 -4.29 -7.50
C ALA A 53 5.75 -4.85 -6.19
N VAL A 54 4.50 -4.51 -5.86
CA VAL A 54 3.81 -4.94 -4.65
C VAL A 54 2.63 -5.85 -4.95
N ARG A 55 2.54 -6.95 -4.20
CA ARG A 55 1.43 -7.90 -4.22
C ARG A 55 0.82 -8.02 -2.83
N ARG A 56 -0.50 -8.05 -2.75
CA ARG A 56 -1.25 -8.40 -1.53
C ARG A 56 -1.89 -9.77 -1.68
N THR A 57 -1.76 -10.61 -0.66
CA THR A 57 -2.43 -11.90 -0.54
C THR A 57 -3.54 -11.78 0.49
N CYS A 58 -4.78 -12.05 0.10
CA CYS A 58 -5.92 -12.01 1.01
C CYS A 58 -5.85 -13.13 2.05
N LEU A 59 -5.87 -12.78 3.33
CA LEU A 59 -5.79 -13.76 4.42
C LEU A 59 -7.09 -14.56 4.62
N ALA A 60 -8.19 -14.15 3.98
CA ALA A 60 -9.46 -14.86 4.06
C ALA A 60 -9.64 -15.91 2.95
N CYS A 61 -9.29 -15.58 1.70
CA CYS A 61 -9.48 -16.48 0.55
C CYS A 61 -8.20 -16.94 -0.13
N GLY A 62 -7.03 -16.41 0.25
CA GLY A 62 -5.73 -16.76 -0.31
C GLY A 62 -5.43 -16.17 -1.69
N GLU A 63 -6.35 -15.38 -2.26
CA GLU A 63 -6.17 -14.80 -3.60
C GLU A 63 -5.17 -13.64 -3.57
N ASP A 64 -4.30 -13.61 -4.57
CA ASP A 64 -3.35 -12.54 -4.81
C ASP A 64 -3.97 -11.41 -5.65
N ALA A 65 -3.61 -10.18 -5.34
CA ALA A 65 -3.86 -9.02 -6.20
C ALA A 65 -2.65 -8.08 -6.14
N PHE A 66 -2.38 -7.40 -7.24
CA PHE A 66 -1.30 -6.43 -7.34
C PHE A 66 -1.79 -5.03 -6.97
N ILE A 67 -0.88 -4.20 -6.45
CA ILE A 67 -1.13 -2.77 -6.24
C ILE A 67 -0.78 -2.01 -7.51
N ALA A 68 -1.76 -1.35 -8.11
CA ALA A 68 -1.65 -0.65 -9.38
C ALA A 68 -1.00 -1.53 -10.46
N ASP A 69 0.02 -1.00 -11.12
CA ASP A 69 0.76 -1.63 -12.22
C ASP A 69 1.81 -2.64 -11.76
N SER A 70 1.90 -2.93 -10.46
CA SER A 70 2.88 -3.90 -9.93
C SER A 70 2.82 -5.26 -10.63
N GLY A 71 1.65 -5.68 -11.14
CA GLY A 71 1.51 -6.94 -11.86
C GLY A 71 2.25 -6.98 -13.21
N GLU A 72 2.50 -5.83 -13.83
CA GLU A 72 3.29 -5.72 -15.07
C GLU A 72 4.80 -5.82 -14.81
N HIS A 73 5.22 -5.51 -13.58
CA HIS A 73 6.61 -5.48 -13.13
C HIS A 73 7.01 -6.71 -12.30
N TRP A 74 6.04 -7.49 -11.84
CA TRP A 74 6.30 -8.63 -10.98
C TRP A 74 6.99 -9.78 -11.71
N ASP A 75 8.19 -10.16 -11.25
CA ASP A 75 8.90 -11.33 -11.74
C ASP A 75 8.45 -12.59 -10.97
N ALA A 76 7.67 -13.45 -11.63
CA ALA A 76 7.22 -14.71 -11.04
C ALA A 76 8.36 -15.69 -10.69
N GLY A 77 9.57 -15.50 -11.22
CA GLY A 77 10.76 -16.29 -10.92
C GLY A 77 11.55 -15.82 -9.69
N ALA A 78 11.30 -14.60 -9.20
CA ALA A 78 12.00 -14.03 -8.05
C ALA A 78 11.27 -14.31 -6.73
N GLU A 79 12.04 -14.53 -5.65
CA GLU A 79 11.50 -14.73 -4.31
C GLU A 79 11.07 -13.39 -3.72
N PRO A 80 9.79 -13.20 -3.34
CA PRO A 80 9.34 -11.92 -2.82
C PRO A 80 9.65 -11.76 -1.33
N GLU A 81 9.87 -10.52 -0.91
CA GLU A 81 10.03 -10.16 0.50
C GLU A 81 8.67 -9.75 1.09
N TYR A 82 8.37 -10.14 2.33
CA TYR A 82 7.12 -9.78 2.99
C TYR A 82 7.31 -8.60 3.93
N PHE A 83 6.37 -7.66 3.92
CA PHE A 83 6.37 -6.57 4.89
C PHE A 83 6.07 -7.08 6.29
N GLY A 84 6.91 -6.65 7.23
CA GLY A 84 6.74 -6.87 8.66
C GLY A 84 6.55 -5.56 9.41
N CYS A 85 5.70 -5.57 10.42
CA CYS A 85 5.62 -4.50 11.40
C CYS A 85 6.78 -4.63 12.39
N PRO A 86 7.37 -3.52 12.90
CA PRO A 86 8.38 -3.59 13.98
C PRO A 86 7.92 -4.33 15.25
N CYS A 87 6.61 -4.52 15.45
CA CYS A 87 6.10 -5.36 16.55
C CYS A 87 6.19 -6.88 16.27
N GLY A 88 6.63 -7.28 15.07
CA GLY A 88 6.65 -8.67 14.59
C GLY A 88 5.36 -9.13 13.91
N GLY A 89 4.38 -8.25 13.71
CA GLY A 89 3.13 -8.60 13.02
C GLY A 89 3.26 -8.56 11.50
N GLU A 90 2.59 -9.49 10.82
CA GLU A 90 2.65 -9.67 9.35
C GLU A 90 1.27 -9.54 8.67
N ARG A 91 0.26 -9.10 9.44
CA ARG A 91 -1.13 -8.96 8.98
C ARG A 91 -1.53 -7.49 8.96
N PHE A 92 -2.05 -7.04 7.82
CA PHE A 92 -2.31 -5.62 7.59
C PHE A 92 -3.68 -5.37 6.98
N THR A 93 -4.23 -4.18 7.24
CA THR A 93 -5.10 -3.52 6.25
C THR A 93 -4.25 -2.59 5.40
N ALA A 94 -4.54 -2.47 4.12
CA ALA A 94 -3.80 -1.64 3.18
C ALA A 94 -4.68 -0.53 2.58
N ALA A 95 -4.07 0.60 2.27
CA ALA A 95 -4.68 1.68 1.50
C ALA A 95 -3.61 2.37 0.64
N VAL A 96 -4.05 2.92 -0.47
CA VAL A 96 -3.19 3.59 -1.43
C VAL A 96 -3.58 5.06 -1.55
N GLY A 97 -2.63 5.95 -1.29
CA GLY A 97 -2.74 7.37 -1.59
C GLY A 97 -2.27 7.66 -3.02
N PHE A 98 -3.04 8.44 -3.76
CA PHE A 98 -2.73 8.84 -5.12
C PHE A 98 -2.48 10.34 -5.20
N SER A 99 -1.32 10.72 -5.72
CA SER A 99 -1.04 12.06 -6.19
C SER A 99 -1.44 12.15 -7.66
N LEU A 100 -2.29 13.13 -8.01
CA LEU A 100 -2.82 13.27 -9.35
C LEU A 100 -2.27 14.53 -10.03
N HIS A 101 -2.16 14.46 -11.35
CA HIS A 101 -2.08 15.63 -12.23
C HIS A 101 -3.47 16.27 -12.38
N ASP A 102 -3.52 17.49 -12.93
CA ASP A 102 -4.76 18.24 -13.13
C ASP A 102 -5.75 17.54 -14.09
N ASP A 103 -5.23 16.67 -14.97
CA ASP A 103 -6.02 15.86 -15.92
C ASP A 103 -6.52 14.53 -15.33
N GLY A 104 -6.17 14.24 -14.08
CA GLY A 104 -6.58 13.02 -13.38
C GLY A 104 -5.63 11.83 -13.54
N ASP A 105 -4.54 11.97 -14.30
CA ASP A 105 -3.51 10.94 -14.37
C ASP A 105 -2.73 10.85 -13.04
N VAL A 106 -2.30 9.64 -12.72
CA VAL A 106 -1.51 9.38 -11.51
C VAL A 106 -0.09 9.87 -11.75
N ARG A 107 0.39 10.71 -10.83
CA ARG A 107 1.76 11.20 -10.75
C ARG A 107 2.62 10.35 -9.81
N TRP A 108 2.03 9.95 -8.68
CA TRP A 108 2.70 9.25 -7.60
C TRP A 108 1.71 8.40 -6.83
N LEU A 109 2.19 7.26 -6.35
CA LEU A 109 1.43 6.33 -5.53
C LEU A 109 2.15 6.12 -4.20
N THR A 110 1.40 6.09 -3.11
CA THR A 110 1.94 5.86 -1.75
C THR A 110 1.15 4.76 -1.06
N LEU A 111 1.79 3.63 -0.78
CA LEU A 111 1.19 2.49 -0.10
C LEU A 111 1.31 2.63 1.42
N GLY A 112 0.16 2.77 2.08
CA GLY A 112 0.05 2.76 3.53
C GLY A 112 -0.43 1.41 4.04
N LEU A 113 0.25 0.88 5.07
CA LEU A 113 -0.20 -0.31 5.79
C LEU A 113 -0.50 0.04 7.24
N ARG A 114 -1.54 -0.61 7.79
CA ARG A 114 -1.87 -0.60 9.21
C ARG A 114 -1.78 -2.01 9.76
N CYS A 115 -0.90 -2.22 10.73
CA CYS A 115 -0.72 -3.50 11.40
C CYS A 115 -1.96 -3.86 12.22
N LEU A 116 -2.47 -5.08 12.04
CA LEU A 116 -3.62 -5.58 12.78
C LEU A 116 -3.30 -6.05 14.20
N ASP A 117 -2.02 -6.25 14.51
CA ASP A 117 -1.57 -6.72 15.83
C ASP A 117 -1.33 -5.57 16.82
N CYS A 118 -0.83 -4.42 16.34
CA CYS A 118 -0.50 -3.29 17.20
C CYS A 118 -1.06 -1.93 16.77
N ASP A 119 -1.86 -1.88 15.70
CA ASP A 119 -2.50 -0.66 15.18
C ASP A 119 -1.51 0.41 14.66
N SER A 120 -0.22 0.10 14.51
CA SER A 120 0.75 1.02 13.91
C SER A 120 0.49 1.19 12.42
N MET A 121 0.64 2.41 11.93
CA MET A 121 0.52 2.78 10.52
C MET A 121 1.87 3.29 10.00
N GLY A 122 2.15 3.03 8.73
CA GLY A 122 3.35 3.51 8.05
C GLY A 122 3.17 3.52 6.54
N VAL A 123 4.01 4.32 5.86
CA VAL A 123 4.25 4.18 4.43
C VAL A 123 5.29 3.08 4.27
N TYR A 124 4.99 2.10 3.42
CA TYR A 124 5.87 0.95 3.19
C TYR A 124 6.53 0.99 1.81
N GLU A 125 5.82 1.52 0.81
CA GLU A 125 6.36 1.76 -0.52
C GLU A 125 5.72 3.01 -1.11
N ASP A 126 6.45 3.66 -2.01
CA ASP A 126 5.94 4.72 -2.84
C ASP A 126 6.73 4.83 -4.14
N TRP A 127 6.04 5.12 -5.25
CA TRP A 127 6.70 5.20 -6.55
C TRP A 127 6.01 6.18 -7.49
N LYS A 128 6.78 6.61 -8.47
CA LYS A 128 6.34 7.49 -9.55
C LYS A 128 5.60 6.68 -10.61
N ILE A 129 4.51 7.24 -11.13
CA ILE A 129 3.93 6.81 -12.40
C ILE A 129 4.37 7.81 -13.47
N ASP A 130 5.09 7.34 -14.48
CA ASP A 130 5.71 8.18 -15.52
C ASP A 130 5.14 7.91 -16.93
N TYR A 131 3.91 7.40 -16.97
CA TYR A 131 3.15 7.18 -18.20
C TYR A 131 1.71 7.66 -18.04
N GLY A 132 1.06 7.88 -19.19
CA GLY A 132 -0.35 8.24 -19.27
C GLY A 132 -0.97 7.67 -20.55
N PRO A 133 -2.29 7.39 -20.56
CA PRO A 133 -3.23 7.62 -19.46
C PRO A 133 -3.09 6.58 -18.32
N SER A 134 -3.15 7.02 -17.08
CA SER A 134 -2.93 6.20 -15.87
C SER A 134 -4.05 6.31 -14.82
N GLY A 135 -5.11 7.08 -15.09
CA GLY A 135 -6.25 7.18 -14.17
C GLY A 135 -6.95 5.85 -13.83
N HIS A 136 -6.77 4.80 -14.64
CA HIS A 136 -7.33 3.46 -14.37
C HIS A 136 -6.69 2.75 -13.16
N LEU A 137 -5.49 3.18 -12.72
CA LEU A 137 -4.80 2.60 -11.56
C LEU A 137 -5.55 2.85 -10.24
N LEU A 138 -6.45 3.84 -10.17
CA LEU A 138 -7.27 4.12 -8.99
C LEU A 138 -8.21 2.97 -8.63
N ASP A 139 -8.51 2.08 -9.59
CA ASP A 139 -9.39 0.93 -9.42
C ASP A 139 -8.62 -0.39 -9.27
N GLN A 140 -7.28 -0.35 -9.23
CA GLN A 140 -6.39 -1.51 -9.15
C GLN A 140 -5.68 -1.57 -7.79
N VAL A 141 -6.45 -1.66 -6.69
CA VAL A 141 -5.90 -1.68 -5.32
C VAL A 141 -6.54 -2.74 -4.46
#